data_AF-A0A328TJV6-F1
#
_entry.id   AF-A0A328TJV6-F1
#
_cell.length_a   1.000
_cell.length_b   1.000
_cell.length_c   1.000
_cell.angle_alpha   90.00
_cell.angle_beta   90.00
_cell.angle_gamma   90.00
#
_symmetry.space_group_name_H-M   'P 1'
#
loop_
_entity.id
_entity.type
_entity.pdbx_description
1 polymer ?
#
loop_
_entity_poly.entity_id
_entity_poly.type
_entity_poly.pdbx_seq_one_letter_code
_entity_poly.pdbx_strand_id
1 'polypeptide(L)'
;MLTAASSAPAGGMNVYYIAYNQDMTVEYIQACAMWTRVFNYAASEIEEGFWEENEDDKHIKTYTIKFPDSGFRVVALSSRPSNLRGRQGIIVIDEAAFHE
;
A
#
# COMPACT_ATOMS: atom_id res chain seq x y z
N MET A 1 5.44 -4.88 -5.27
CA MET A 1 6.06 -4.96 -3.93
C MET A 1 7.54 -4.53 -3.93
N LEU A 2 8.47 -5.28 -4.53
CA LEU A 2 9.92 -4.96 -4.52
C LEU A 2 10.29 -3.61 -5.14
N THR A 3 9.43 -3.06 -6.00
CA THR A 3 9.59 -1.71 -6.55
C THR A 3 9.70 -0.64 -5.46
N ALA A 4 8.94 -0.75 -4.37
CA ALA A 4 9.01 0.21 -3.27
C ALA A 4 10.28 0.05 -2.42
N ALA A 5 11.03 -1.05 -2.55
CA ALA A 5 12.32 -1.22 -1.89
C ALA A 5 13.50 -0.76 -2.76
N SER A 6 13.25 -0.48 -4.04
CA SER A 6 14.27 -0.09 -5.01
C SER A 6 14.54 1.41 -4.95
N SER A 7 15.77 1.83 -5.25
CA SER A 7 16.11 3.26 -5.31
C SER A 7 15.42 3.95 -6.50
N ALA A 8 15.26 5.27 -6.44
CA ALA A 8 14.64 6.03 -7.53
C ALA A 8 15.33 5.81 -8.90
N PRO A 9 16.68 5.79 -9.02
CA PRO A 9 17.35 5.48 -10.28
C PRO A 9 17.07 4.07 -10.82
N ALA A 10 16.74 3.11 -9.95
CA ALA A 10 16.36 1.75 -10.32
C ALA A 10 14.86 1.62 -10.64
N GLY A 11 14.13 2.73 -10.74
CA GLY A 11 12.69 2.75 -11.01
C GLY A 11 11.82 2.59 -9.76
N GLY A 12 12.39 2.80 -8.56
CA GLY A 12 11.65 2.75 -7.31
C GLY A 12 10.55 3.81 -7.24
N MET A 13 9.42 3.42 -6.66
CA MET A 13 8.28 4.30 -6.43
C MET A 13 7.33 3.72 -5.38
N ASN A 14 6.40 4.54 -4.90
CA ASN A 14 5.34 4.09 -4.02
C ASN A 14 4.45 3.06 -4.72
N VAL A 15 3.96 2.08 -3.95
CA VAL A 15 3.00 1.08 -4.42
C VAL A 15 1.73 1.21 -3.58
N TYR A 16 0.60 1.33 -4.26
CA TYR A 16 -0.71 1.38 -3.64
C TYR A 16 -1.47 0.11 -4.03
N TYR A 17 -2.01 -0.60 -3.06
CA TYR A 17 -2.88 -1.76 -3.26
C TYR A 17 -4.29 -1.42 -2.80
N ILE A 18 -5.27 -1.76 -3.63
CA ILE A 18 -6.69 -1.60 -3.33
C ILE A 18 -7.36 -2.95 -3.56
N ALA A 19 -8.12 -3.37 -2.57
CA ALA A 19 -9.07 -4.47 -2.66
C ALA A 19 -10.45 -4.05 -2.14
N TYR A 20 -11.45 -4.83 -2.49
CA TYR A 20 -12.84 -4.58 -2.10
C TYR A 20 -13.09 -4.91 -0.61
N ASN A 21 -12.31 -5.82 -0.03
CA ASN A 21 -12.45 -6.23 1.38
C ASN A 21 -11.15 -6.00 2.18
N GLN A 22 -11.31 -5.94 3.51
CA GLN A 22 -10.20 -5.69 4.43
C GLN A 22 -9.28 -6.90 4.58
N ASP A 23 -9.81 -8.12 4.54
CA ASP A 23 -9.02 -9.34 4.75
C ASP A 23 -7.97 -9.55 3.64
N MET A 24 -8.33 -9.32 2.38
CA MET A 24 -7.40 -9.32 1.24
C MET A 24 -6.36 -8.21 1.35
N THR A 25 -6.77 -7.03 1.84
CA THR A 25 -5.85 -5.92 2.10
C THR A 25 -4.79 -6.32 3.15
N VAL A 26 -5.21 -6.98 4.22
CA VAL A 26 -4.34 -7.50 5.28
C VAL A 26 -3.44 -8.61 4.75
N GLU A 27 -3.98 -9.55 3.98
CA GLU A 27 -3.22 -10.65 3.38
C GLU A 27 -2.11 -10.12 2.47
N TYR A 28 -2.44 -9.15 1.61
CA TYR A 28 -1.48 -8.54 0.69
C TYR A 28 -0.32 -7.86 1.44
N ILE A 29 -0.62 -7.04 2.45
CA ILE A 29 0.43 -6.32 3.19
C ILE A 29 1.26 -7.28 4.07
N GLN A 30 0.66 -8.35 4.59
CA GLN A 30 1.39 -9.39 5.32
C GLN A 30 2.34 -10.16 4.41
N ALA A 31 1.89 -10.53 3.20
CA ALA A 31 2.74 -11.12 2.18
C ALA A 31 3.91 -10.18 1.83
N CYS A 32 3.64 -8.87 1.71
CA CYS A 32 4.68 -7.87 1.52
C CYS A 32 5.67 -7.85 2.70
N ALA A 33 5.20 -7.87 3.94
CA ALA A 33 6.09 -7.87 5.10
C ALA A 33 6.93 -9.16 5.18
N MET A 34 6.37 -10.31 4.81
CA MET A 34 7.11 -11.58 4.74
C MET A 34 8.27 -11.49 3.75
N TRP A 35 7.99 -11.14 2.49
CA TRP A 35 9.01 -11.10 1.44
C TRP A 35 10.10 -10.06 1.72
N THR A 36 9.74 -8.95 2.34
CA THR A 36 10.69 -7.91 2.75
C THR A 36 11.77 -8.45 3.70
N ARG A 37 11.34 -9.26 4.68
CA ARG A 37 12.25 -9.93 5.62
C ARG A 37 13.11 -10.98 4.91
N VAL A 38 12.52 -11.76 3.99
CA VAL A 38 13.24 -12.79 3.21
C VAL A 38 14.36 -12.19 2.37
N PHE A 39 14.13 -11.04 1.73
CA PHE A 39 15.13 -10.35 0.92
C PHE A 39 16.03 -9.38 1.71
N ASN A 40 15.95 -9.40 3.05
CA ASN A 40 16.73 -8.55 3.94
C ASN A 40 16.66 -7.06 3.61
N TYR A 41 15.50 -6.58 3.14
CA TYR A 41 15.28 -5.14 2.97
C TYR A 41 15.00 -4.52 4.33
N ALA A 42 15.67 -3.42 4.64
CA ALA A 42 15.33 -2.60 5.80
C ALA A 42 13.96 -1.95 5.54
N ALA A 43 12.93 -2.48 6.19
CA ALA A 43 11.60 -1.88 6.20
C ALA A 43 11.08 -1.74 7.62
N SER A 44 10.15 -0.80 7.79
CA SER A 44 9.41 -0.67 9.03
C SER A 44 8.50 -1.87 9.28
N GLU A 45 8.05 -2.02 10.52
CA GLU A 45 6.87 -2.83 10.81
C GLU A 45 5.65 -2.29 10.04
N ILE A 46 4.61 -3.13 9.92
CA ILE A 46 3.35 -2.72 9.32
C ILE A 46 2.73 -1.65 10.24
N GLU A 47 2.54 -0.45 9.72
CA GLU A 47 1.84 0.62 10.40
C GLU A 47 0.36 0.60 10.00
N GLU A 48 -0.52 0.52 11.00
CA GLU A 48 -1.96 0.73 10.81
C GLU A 48 -2.28 2.22 10.93
N GLY A 49 -3.20 2.68 10.08
CA GLY A 49 -3.70 4.05 10.14
C GLY A 49 -5.08 4.17 9.56
N PHE A 50 -5.71 5.32 9.79
CA PHE A 50 -6.95 5.70 9.15
C PHE A 50 -6.67 6.79 8.13
N TRP A 51 -7.32 6.67 6.98
CA TRP A 51 -7.37 7.73 6.00
C TRP A 51 -8.67 8.51 6.21
N GLU A 52 -8.54 9.81 6.44
CA GLU A 52 -9.68 10.71 6.64
C GLU A 52 -10.25 11.13 5.29
N GLU A 53 -11.49 10.75 5.01
CA GLU A 53 -12.28 11.32 3.91
C GLU A 53 -12.80 12.70 4.33
N ASN A 54 -12.88 13.64 3.37
CA ASN A 54 -13.53 14.94 3.58
C ASN A 54 -15.07 14.83 3.65
N GLU A 55 -15.63 13.62 3.63
CA GLU A 55 -17.04 13.31 3.89
C GLU A 55 -17.13 12.58 5.24
N ASP A 56 -17.89 13.17 6.17
CA ASP A 56 -17.77 13.08 7.63
C ASP A 56 -17.89 11.69 8.31
N ASP A 57 -17.88 10.55 7.62
CA ASP A 57 -18.13 9.24 8.29
C ASP A 57 -17.47 8.00 7.65
N LYS A 58 -16.56 8.16 6.68
CA LYS A 58 -15.91 7.01 6.03
C LYS A 58 -14.40 7.02 6.22
N HIS A 59 -13.97 6.47 7.35
CA HIS A 59 -12.55 6.20 7.58
C HIS A 59 -12.13 4.94 6.83
N ILE A 60 -11.12 5.06 5.96
CA ILE A 60 -10.52 3.89 5.30
C ILE A 60 -9.36 3.40 6.13
N LYS A 61 -9.37 2.10 6.44
CA LYS A 61 -8.24 1.46 7.10
C LYS A 61 -7.08 1.33 6.10
N THR A 62 -5.90 1.71 6.55
CA THR A 62 -4.68 1.68 5.77
C THR A 62 -3.62 0.87 6.49
N TYR A 63 -2.87 0.10 5.71
CA TYR A 63 -1.73 -0.67 6.18
C TYR A 63 -0.50 -0.27 5.38
N THR A 64 0.55 0.18 6.06
CA THR A 64 1.72 0.75 5.40
C THR A 64 3.00 0.02 5.80
N ILE A 65 3.84 -0.28 4.81
CA ILE A 65 5.24 -0.66 5.02
C ILE A 65 6.10 0.43 4.39
N LYS A 66 6.98 1.04 5.18
CA LYS A 66 7.95 2.05 4.70
C LYS A 66 9.29 1.38 4.46
N PHE A 67 9.99 1.83 3.42
CA PHE A 67 11.34 1.39 3.08
C PHE A 67 12.30 2.57 3.22
N PRO A 68 12.85 2.82 4.43
CA PRO A 68 13.65 4.03 4.71
C PRO A 68 14.79 4.27 3.72
N ASP A 69 15.51 3.22 3.32
CA ASP A 69 16.65 3.30 2.40
C ASP A 69 16.27 3.81 1.01
N SER A 70 15.05 3.51 0.56
CA SER A 70 14.53 3.94 -0.74
C SER A 70 13.71 5.23 -0.67
N GLY A 71 13.17 5.56 0.50
CA GLY A 71 12.21 6.65 0.71
C GLY A 71 10.79 6.36 0.24
N PHE A 72 10.49 5.16 -0.27
CA PHE A 72 9.16 4.78 -0.75
C PHE A 72 8.40 3.91 0.25
N ARG A 73 7.13 3.63 -0.08
CA ARG A 73 6.23 2.83 0.75
C ARG A 73 5.30 1.95 -0.08
N VAL A 74 4.88 0.85 0.53
CA VAL A 74 3.70 0.08 0.12
C VAL A 74 2.55 0.49 1.02
N VAL A 75 1.42 0.89 0.44
CA VAL A 75 0.19 1.25 1.17
C VAL A 75 -0.94 0.38 0.65
N ALA A 76 -1.53 -0.42 1.53
CA ALA A 76 -2.72 -1.22 1.23
C ALA A 76 -3.95 -0.54 1.85
N LEU A 77 -5.01 -0.39 1.06
CA LEU A 77 -6.21 0.39 1.37
C LEU A 77 -7.45 -0.50 1.21
N SER A 78 -8.34 -0.48 2.19
CA SER A 78 -9.67 -1.08 2.06
C SER A 78 -10.63 -0.11 1.34
N SER A 79 -10.78 -0.27 0.02
CA SER A 79 -11.77 0.37 -0.88
C SER A 79 -11.66 1.87 -1.27
N ARG A 80 -12.32 2.17 -2.41
CA ARG A 80 -12.50 3.40 -3.22
C ARG A 80 -11.27 4.02 -3.95
N PRO A 81 -11.22 3.92 -5.31
CA PRO A 81 -10.17 4.52 -6.14
C PRO A 81 -10.12 6.06 -6.14
N SER A 82 -11.19 6.73 -5.69
CA SER A 82 -11.27 8.19 -5.58
C SER A 82 -10.10 8.79 -4.78
N ASN A 83 -9.53 7.98 -3.89
CA ASN A 83 -8.57 8.37 -2.86
C ASN A 83 -7.11 8.33 -3.34
N LEU A 84 -6.88 7.89 -4.60
CA LEU A 84 -5.58 7.90 -5.26
C LEU A 84 -5.28 9.20 -6.02
N ARG A 85 -6.22 10.13 -6.10
CA ARG A 85 -6.02 11.40 -6.80
C ARG A 85 -4.80 12.13 -6.24
N GLY A 86 -3.87 12.51 -7.12
CA GLY A 86 -2.65 13.23 -6.74
C GLY A 86 -1.55 12.34 -6.12
N ARG A 87 -1.72 11.02 -6.08
CA ARG A 87 -0.66 10.08 -5.71
C ARG A 87 0.10 9.62 -6.95
N GLN A 88 1.43 9.61 -6.84
CA GLN A 88 2.32 9.09 -7.86
C GLN A 88 2.89 7.74 -7.41
N GLY A 89 2.83 6.75 -8.31
CA GLY A 89 3.34 5.41 -8.07
C GLY A 89 2.61 4.34 -8.87
N ILE A 90 2.86 3.08 -8.52
CA ILE A 90 2.14 1.93 -9.05
C ILE A 90 0.85 1.76 -8.26
N ILE A 91 -0.25 1.53 -8.97
CA ILE A 91 -1.54 1.16 -8.40
C ILE A 91 -1.83 -0.27 -8.79
N VAL A 92 -2.05 -1.12 -7.79
CA VAL A 92 -2.50 -2.50 -7.93
C VAL A 92 -3.97 -2.53 -7.48
N ILE A 93 -4.86 -2.86 -8.41
CA ILE A 93 -6.29 -3.03 -8.14
C ILE A 93 -6.56 -4.52 -8.26
N ASP A 94 -6.86 -5.14 -7.13
CA ASP A 94 -7.34 -6.52 -7.11
C ASP A 94 -8.82 -6.55 -7.45
N GLU A 95 -9.36 -7.66 -7.96
CA GLU A 95 -10.81 -7.84 -8.15
C GLU A 95 -11.57 -6.60 -8.69
N ALA A 96 -11.01 -5.92 -9.69
CA ALA A 96 -11.47 -4.61 -10.14
C ALA A 96 -12.96 -4.59 -10.57
N ALA A 97 -13.51 -5.73 -10.97
CA ALA A 97 -14.91 -5.89 -11.33
C ALA A 97 -15.89 -5.78 -10.14
N PHE A 98 -15.38 -5.91 -8.91
CA PHE A 98 -16.16 -5.87 -7.66
C PHE A 98 -15.91 -4.60 -6.84
N HIS A 99 -15.29 -3.59 -7.45
CA HIS A 99 -15.07 -2.28 -6.84
C HIS A 99 -16.24 -1.35 -7.19
N GLU A 100 -17.01 -0.90 -6.17
CA GLU A 100 -18.06 0.14 -6.28
C GLU A 100 -17.55 1.55 -5.93
#